data_AF-A0ABD3SGN9-F1
#
_entry.id   AF-A0ABD3SGN9-F1
#
_cell.length_a   1.000
_cell.length_b   1.000
_cell.length_c   1.000
_cell.angle_alpha   90.00
_cell.angle_beta   90.00
_cell.angle_gamma   90.00
#
_symmetry.space_group_name_H-M   'P 1'
#
loop_
_entity.id
_entity.type
_entity.pdbx_description
1 polymer ?
#
loop_
_entity_poly.entity_id
_entity_poly.type
_entity_poly.pdbx_seq_one_letter_code
_entity_poly.pdbx_strand_id
1 'polypeptide(L)'
;MVDMPYNPHASSSDDYVRMSPSRPAAGWRKVHPPGKGDGEVAKTTMTMTSSSSSSDGATPSSPDENDPSRGIDDGGGPFHDHRHERSYSSYSSSYRRWWWWSWHDRRRALDVVAIATTCAALLAFGSYLVVTIAIKTTAGGRGHRISSSSSSIVSVAFVGNSMFYFNDFPRFFEDMCNGNIVQNSCLHGGASIGSLASDGNAMHPQFMTTNAILGNDDDGHTLYDYGACTVRQLLSGEEYYHYDTSSSSSSSSSDVVSNNTNPCRVDVHYREYANAHFGITGGDDGGVGGGWDYVVINDNTRYPARKSTRELSLITLEGFYLPLLLRTGSIPVFLWTHAYTYRNACGGGGGDEYRATTSENSHVDDDDDDDVVTSIMAGLDDISNFTSLTLVGYRAYVDLLGSRLPSHQAPRIAPVGLAFLVVYEEDYELWTTLFHCDNIHASPSGSFLQGCIVYYTLFGNMPDEGILLREDVSSLWDRARVMQHSWEPSNQFPDQETARYLYRVAERVMIEGHVPSSFINYQNGEAAADIVVR
;
A
#
# COMPACT_ATOMS: atom_id res chain seq x y z
N MET A 1 1.36 25.13 -47.97
CA MET A 1 2.10 26.39 -48.21
C MET A 1 1.50 27.46 -47.32
N VAL A 2 2.07 27.67 -46.15
CA VAL A 2 2.60 28.95 -45.62
C VAL A 2 3.32 28.55 -44.34
N ASP A 3 4.65 28.61 -44.38
CA ASP A 3 5.54 28.48 -43.24
C ASP A 3 5.39 29.68 -42.30
N MET A 4 5.50 29.43 -40.99
CA MET A 4 5.79 30.46 -39.98
C MET A 4 6.93 29.95 -39.09
N PRO A 5 7.95 30.77 -38.77
CA PRO A 5 9.19 30.30 -38.19
C PRO A 5 9.16 30.28 -36.66
N TYR A 6 9.88 29.30 -36.11
CA TYR A 6 10.16 29.12 -34.70
C TYR A 6 11.22 30.13 -34.23
N ASN A 7 10.98 30.80 -33.10
CA ASN A 7 11.91 31.74 -32.47
C ASN A 7 12.26 31.23 -31.06
N PRO A 8 13.51 30.78 -30.79
CA PRO A 8 13.88 30.27 -29.48
C PRO A 8 14.67 31.35 -28.73
N HIS A 9 14.01 32.17 -27.91
CA HIS A 9 14.60 32.86 -26.75
C HIS A 9 13.51 33.59 -25.95
N ALA A 10 13.07 33.02 -24.84
CA ALA A 10 12.49 33.75 -23.71
C ALA A 10 12.64 32.90 -22.43
N SER A 11 13.69 33.21 -21.68
CA SER A 11 13.86 32.83 -20.28
C SER A 11 13.14 33.85 -19.40
N SER A 12 12.09 33.46 -18.70
CA SER A 12 11.72 34.04 -17.40
C SER A 12 10.71 33.15 -16.69
N SER A 13 11.01 32.89 -15.43
CA SER A 13 10.10 32.42 -14.38
C SER A 13 8.84 33.28 -14.27
N ASP A 14 7.79 32.67 -13.72
CA ASP A 14 6.43 33.19 -13.47
C ASP A 14 5.51 33.24 -14.69
N ASP A 15 4.75 32.15 -14.90
CA ASP A 15 3.40 32.20 -15.46
C ASP A 15 2.68 30.85 -15.26
N TYR A 16 1.93 30.72 -14.16
CA TYR A 16 0.82 29.77 -14.08
C TYR A 16 -0.31 30.30 -14.97
N VAL A 17 -0.35 29.84 -16.22
CA VAL A 17 -1.44 30.14 -17.14
C VAL A 17 -2.73 29.50 -16.63
N ARG A 18 -3.64 30.33 -16.09
CA ARG A 18 -5.06 29.97 -15.88
C ARG A 18 -5.68 29.59 -17.23
N MET A 19 -5.86 28.29 -17.46
CA MET A 19 -6.81 27.83 -18.47
C MET A 19 -8.22 27.94 -17.90
N SER A 20 -9.01 28.89 -18.43
CA SER A 20 -10.46 28.93 -18.19
C SER A 20 -11.14 27.92 -19.11
N PRO A 21 -11.84 26.88 -18.60
CA PRO A 21 -12.69 26.07 -19.44
C PRO A 21 -14.06 26.74 -19.58
N SER A 22 -14.38 27.16 -20.79
CA SER A 22 -15.74 27.47 -21.19
C SER A 22 -16.50 26.15 -21.44
N ARG A 23 -17.50 25.80 -20.59
CA ARG A 23 -18.66 24.93 -20.93
C ARG A 23 -19.73 24.93 -19.80
N PRO A 24 -20.97 24.46 -20.08
CA PRO A 24 -22.20 25.11 -19.63
C PRO A 24 -22.64 24.69 -18.23
N ALA A 25 -23.41 25.57 -17.60
CA ALA A 25 -24.04 25.39 -16.30
C ALA A 25 -24.95 24.15 -16.26
N ALA A 26 -24.42 23.05 -15.74
CA ALA A 26 -25.22 22.06 -15.03
C ALA A 26 -25.33 22.53 -13.57
N GLY A 27 -26.57 22.70 -13.09
CA GLY A 27 -26.85 23.23 -11.75
C GLY A 27 -26.26 22.35 -10.66
N TRP A 28 -25.27 22.91 -9.94
CA TRP A 28 -24.72 22.31 -8.74
C TRP A 28 -25.79 22.33 -7.63
N ARG A 29 -26.18 21.15 -7.15
CA ARG A 29 -26.87 21.04 -5.86
C ARG A 29 -25.87 21.40 -4.77
N LYS A 30 -26.11 22.51 -4.07
CA LYS A 30 -25.51 22.76 -2.75
C LYS A 30 -25.86 21.57 -1.85
N VAL A 31 -24.86 20.77 -1.50
CA VAL A 31 -24.94 19.92 -0.31
C VAL A 31 -24.80 20.88 0.86
N HIS A 32 -25.92 21.25 1.45
CA HIS A 32 -25.91 21.95 2.72
C HIS A 32 -25.48 20.97 3.82
N PRO A 33 -24.66 21.39 4.80
CA PRO A 33 -24.51 20.62 6.03
C PRO A 33 -25.90 20.41 6.66
N PRO A 34 -26.12 19.30 7.40
CA PRO A 34 -27.43 19.01 7.98
C PRO A 34 -27.88 20.17 8.86
N GLY A 35 -29.01 20.77 8.48
CA GLY A 35 -29.57 21.92 9.17
C GLY A 35 -29.93 21.58 10.61
N LYS A 36 -29.49 22.45 11.53
CA LYS A 36 -30.06 22.54 12.87
C LYS A 36 -31.57 22.72 12.71
N GLY A 37 -32.34 21.77 13.24
CA GLY A 37 -33.79 21.90 13.31
C GLY A 37 -34.15 23.09 14.18
N ASP A 38 -34.98 23.98 13.64
CA ASP A 38 -35.57 25.11 14.35
C ASP A 38 -36.58 24.58 15.39
N GLY A 39 -36.06 24.27 16.58
CA GLY A 39 -36.83 24.01 17.78
C GLY A 39 -36.98 25.29 18.59
N GLU A 40 -38.11 25.95 18.43
CA GLU A 40 -38.57 27.07 19.25
C GLU A 40 -38.68 26.64 20.72
N VAL A 41 -37.76 27.09 21.59
CA VAL A 41 -37.87 26.93 23.05
C VAL A 41 -37.55 28.24 23.77
N ALA A 42 -38.45 28.56 24.69
CA ALA A 42 -38.57 29.75 25.52
C ALA A 42 -37.26 30.32 26.10
N LYS A 43 -37.15 31.65 26.01
CA LYS A 43 -36.23 32.47 26.80
C LYS A 43 -36.43 32.23 28.30
N THR A 44 -35.49 31.55 28.93
CA THR A 44 -35.29 31.61 30.38
C THR A 44 -33.94 32.25 30.64
N THR A 45 -33.99 33.48 31.16
CA THR A 45 -32.84 34.24 31.66
C THR A 45 -32.28 33.53 32.89
N MET A 46 -31.04 33.02 32.82
CA MET A 46 -30.28 32.60 34.00
C MET A 46 -29.02 33.44 34.14
N THR A 47 -28.95 34.11 35.28
CA THR A 47 -27.86 34.94 35.80
C THR A 47 -26.72 34.03 36.23
N MET A 48 -25.54 34.18 35.60
CA MET A 48 -24.30 33.54 36.04
C MET A 48 -23.69 34.35 37.19
N THR A 49 -23.70 33.79 38.40
CA THR A 49 -22.86 34.23 39.52
C THR A 49 -21.50 33.54 39.43
N SER A 50 -20.44 34.34 39.34
CA SER A 50 -19.06 33.92 39.47
C SER A 50 -18.77 33.42 40.89
N SER A 51 -18.21 32.22 41.00
CA SER A 51 -17.51 31.80 42.22
C SER A 51 -16.18 31.16 41.84
N SER A 52 -15.13 31.90 42.14
CA SER A 52 -13.74 31.47 42.15
C SER A 52 -13.51 30.58 43.36
N SER A 53 -12.91 29.40 43.14
CA SER A 53 -12.23 28.69 44.22
C SER A 53 -10.91 28.13 43.68
N SER A 54 -9.85 28.77 44.14
CA SER A 54 -8.47 28.32 44.09
C SER A 54 -8.31 27.15 45.07
N SER A 55 -7.61 26.10 44.65
CA SER A 55 -7.00 25.16 45.58
C SER A 55 -5.64 24.75 45.05
N ASP A 56 -4.62 25.37 45.65
CA ASP A 56 -3.22 24.97 45.58
C ASP A 56 -3.03 23.64 46.31
N GLY A 57 -2.40 22.67 45.64
CA GLY A 57 -2.06 21.36 46.19
C GLY A 57 -0.60 21.03 45.90
N ALA A 58 0.26 21.32 46.87
CA ALA A 58 1.69 21.08 46.86
C ALA A 58 2.03 19.58 46.82
N THR A 59 3.04 19.21 46.02
CA THR A 59 3.72 17.90 46.07
C THR A 59 5.09 18.05 46.73
N PRO A 60 5.50 17.14 47.63
CA PRO A 60 6.80 17.21 48.27
C PRO A 60 7.87 16.47 47.45
N SER A 61 9.02 17.12 47.39
CA SER A 61 10.33 16.63 46.96
C SER A 61 10.93 15.61 47.92
N SER A 62 11.83 14.76 47.40
CA SER A 62 13.08 14.20 48.00
C SER A 62 13.29 12.71 47.68
N PRO A 63 14.52 12.14 47.74
CA PRO A 63 15.84 12.74 47.46
C PRO A 63 16.75 11.87 46.55
N ASP A 64 17.87 12.48 46.20
CA ASP A 64 19.12 11.88 45.70
C ASP A 64 19.58 10.64 46.46
N GLU A 65 20.13 9.65 45.73
CA GLU A 65 21.26 8.85 46.21
C GLU A 65 22.31 8.63 45.11
N ASN A 66 23.56 8.82 45.53
CA ASN A 66 24.80 8.69 44.79
C ASN A 66 25.30 7.22 44.73
N ASP A 67 26.30 7.06 43.86
CA ASP A 67 27.54 6.28 44.06
C ASP A 67 27.67 4.90 43.36
N PRO A 68 28.91 4.38 43.10
CA PRO A 68 29.47 4.33 41.76
C PRO A 68 30.17 2.96 41.49
N SER A 69 31.10 2.95 40.54
CA SER A 69 32.22 2.00 40.38
C SER A 69 31.96 0.70 39.59
N ARG A 70 32.62 0.58 38.43
CA ARG A 70 33.84 -0.23 38.22
C ARG A 70 34.21 -0.26 36.74
N GLY A 71 35.41 0.22 36.43
CA GLY A 71 36.09 -0.01 35.14
C GLY A 71 36.78 -1.37 35.07
N ILE A 72 37.72 -1.46 34.11
CA ILE A 72 38.61 -2.57 33.68
C ILE A 72 38.19 -3.00 32.25
N ASP A 73 38.81 -2.48 31.20
CA ASP A 73 40.15 -2.74 30.62
C ASP A 73 40.23 -3.99 29.72
N ASP A 74 40.57 -3.69 28.46
CA ASP A 74 41.60 -4.27 27.59
C ASP A 74 41.68 -5.76 27.19
N GLY A 75 41.97 -5.94 25.89
CA GLY A 75 42.67 -7.08 25.29
C GLY A 75 41.84 -7.81 24.23
N GLY A 76 42.11 -7.79 22.92
CA GLY A 76 43.39 -7.63 22.23
C GLY A 76 44.07 -8.99 22.01
N GLY A 77 43.80 -9.65 20.87
CA GLY A 77 44.78 -10.55 20.24
C GLY A 77 44.25 -11.81 19.53
N PRO A 78 44.92 -12.28 18.44
CA PRO A 78 44.33 -13.14 17.39
C PRO A 78 45.04 -14.52 17.23
N PHE A 79 44.68 -15.24 16.16
CA PHE A 79 45.31 -16.45 15.56
C PHE A 79 44.96 -17.85 16.14
N HIS A 80 44.39 -18.73 15.31
CA HIS A 80 45.19 -19.72 14.56
C HIS A 80 44.34 -20.58 13.60
N ASP A 81 44.84 -20.67 12.37
CA ASP A 81 44.54 -21.62 11.30
C ASP A 81 45.18 -22.99 11.58
N HIS A 82 44.50 -24.11 11.25
CA HIS A 82 45.16 -25.35 10.82
C HIS A 82 44.18 -26.36 10.16
N ARG A 83 44.46 -26.63 8.87
CA ARG A 83 44.10 -27.84 8.11
C ARG A 83 44.52 -29.13 8.82
N HIS A 84 43.76 -30.21 8.58
CA HIS A 84 44.37 -31.52 8.26
C HIS A 84 43.40 -32.46 7.52
N GLU A 85 43.78 -32.81 6.29
CA GLU A 85 43.32 -33.99 5.57
C GLU A 85 43.85 -35.28 6.24
N ARG A 86 43.11 -36.38 6.12
CA ARG A 86 43.64 -37.73 5.83
C ARG A 86 42.56 -38.71 5.40
N SER A 87 42.86 -39.38 4.28
CA SER A 87 42.19 -40.55 3.74
C SER A 87 42.56 -41.83 4.50
N TYR A 88 41.73 -42.87 4.43
CA TYR A 88 42.15 -44.27 4.46
C TYR A 88 41.13 -45.16 3.76
N SER A 89 41.65 -46.12 2.99
CA SER A 89 40.94 -47.08 2.16
C SER A 89 41.04 -48.51 2.70
N SER A 90 40.05 -49.32 2.29
CA SER A 90 40.13 -50.75 1.93
C SER A 90 39.92 -51.85 3.00
N TYR A 91 39.57 -53.04 2.45
CA TYR A 91 39.14 -54.34 3.01
C TYR A 91 37.63 -54.50 3.24
N SER A 92 36.94 -55.58 2.82
CA SER A 92 37.29 -56.73 1.98
C SER A 92 36.01 -57.43 1.52
N SER A 93 36.07 -58.00 0.32
CA SER A 93 35.09 -58.89 -0.28
C SER A 93 35.00 -60.24 0.45
N SER A 94 33.77 -60.71 0.74
CA SER A 94 33.34 -62.12 0.72
C SER A 94 31.94 -62.25 1.33
N TYR A 95 30.85 -62.09 0.56
CA TYR A 95 29.51 -62.65 0.85
C TYR A 95 28.56 -62.33 -0.32
N ARG A 96 28.80 -62.95 -1.49
CA ARG A 96 27.88 -62.84 -2.64
C ARG A 96 27.66 -64.21 -3.26
N ARG A 97 26.62 -64.93 -2.81
CA ARG A 97 25.92 -65.91 -3.66
C ARG A 97 24.58 -66.46 -3.16
N TRP A 98 24.06 -66.04 -2.01
CA TRP A 98 22.78 -66.56 -1.47
C TRP A 98 21.62 -65.56 -1.40
N TRP A 99 21.81 -64.32 -1.84
CA TRP A 99 20.82 -63.23 -1.67
C TRP A 99 19.99 -62.88 -2.92
N TRP A 100 20.20 -63.53 -4.06
CA TRP A 100 19.66 -63.05 -5.33
C TRP A 100 18.21 -63.49 -5.66
N TRP A 101 17.67 -64.51 -4.99
CA TRP A 101 16.29 -64.97 -5.26
C TRP A 101 15.22 -64.49 -4.26
N SER A 102 15.61 -63.98 -3.09
CA SER A 102 14.64 -63.41 -2.11
C SER A 102 14.46 -61.89 -2.25
N TRP A 103 15.32 -61.22 -3.03
CA TRP A 103 15.33 -59.77 -3.14
C TRP A 103 14.39 -59.21 -4.23
N HIS A 104 14.07 -60.01 -5.25
CA HIS A 104 13.18 -59.58 -6.34
C HIS A 104 11.70 -59.56 -5.94
N ASP A 105 11.25 -60.46 -5.06
CA ASP A 105 9.86 -60.44 -4.55
C ASP A 105 9.64 -59.39 -3.45
N ARG A 106 10.67 -59.09 -2.64
CA ARG A 106 10.58 -58.00 -1.67
C ARG A 106 10.60 -56.62 -2.33
N ARG A 107 11.29 -56.46 -3.47
CA ARG A 107 11.24 -55.20 -4.24
C ARG A 107 9.84 -54.95 -4.81
N ARG A 108 9.16 -55.95 -5.37
CA ARG A 108 7.79 -55.75 -5.88
C ARG A 108 6.78 -55.44 -4.79
N ALA A 109 6.90 -56.04 -3.60
CA ALA A 109 6.04 -55.71 -2.46
C ALA A 109 6.34 -54.32 -1.89
N LEU A 110 7.62 -53.92 -1.80
CA LEU A 110 8.03 -52.59 -1.33
C LEU A 110 7.71 -51.49 -2.35
N ASP A 111 7.78 -51.78 -3.65
CA ASP A 111 7.43 -50.83 -4.72
C ASP A 111 5.92 -50.60 -4.76
N VAL A 112 5.09 -51.63 -4.55
CA VAL A 112 3.62 -51.47 -4.48
C VAL A 112 3.21 -50.72 -3.21
N VAL A 113 3.85 -50.99 -2.06
CA VAL A 113 3.60 -50.23 -0.84
C VAL A 113 4.13 -48.80 -0.96
N ALA A 114 5.29 -48.57 -1.55
CA ALA A 114 5.83 -47.22 -1.79
C ALA A 114 4.95 -46.43 -2.76
N ILE A 115 4.47 -47.03 -3.84
CA ILE A 115 3.54 -46.38 -4.79
C ILE A 115 2.20 -46.10 -4.10
N ALA A 116 1.64 -47.05 -3.34
CA ALA A 116 0.40 -46.83 -2.61
C ALA A 116 0.54 -45.75 -1.52
N THR A 117 1.67 -45.69 -0.82
CA THR A 117 1.95 -44.68 0.21
C THR A 117 2.20 -43.31 -0.42
N THR A 118 2.87 -43.26 -1.58
CA THR A 118 3.09 -42.02 -2.33
C THR A 118 1.81 -41.51 -2.98
N CYS A 119 0.93 -42.39 -3.48
CA CYS A 119 -0.39 -42.01 -3.97
C CYS A 119 -1.33 -41.58 -2.83
N ALA A 120 -1.30 -42.23 -1.67
CA ALA A 120 -2.06 -41.81 -0.50
C ALA A 120 -1.54 -40.48 0.06
N ALA A 121 -0.22 -40.26 0.06
CA ALA A 121 0.39 -38.97 0.39
C ALA A 121 0.01 -37.90 -0.65
N LEU A 122 0.08 -38.16 -1.94
CA LEU A 122 -0.33 -37.20 -2.98
C LEU A 122 -1.83 -36.89 -2.95
N LEU A 123 -2.68 -37.84 -2.54
CA LEU A 123 -4.12 -37.60 -2.34
C LEU A 123 -4.39 -36.84 -1.03
N ALA A 124 -3.61 -37.08 0.04
CA ALA A 124 -3.70 -36.34 1.31
C ALA A 124 -3.08 -34.93 1.24
N PHE A 125 -2.02 -34.74 0.44
CA PHE A 125 -1.35 -33.46 0.22
C PHE A 125 -2.02 -32.65 -0.89
N GLY A 126 -2.56 -33.29 -1.93
CA GLY A 126 -3.37 -32.64 -2.96
C GLY A 126 -4.69 -32.06 -2.40
N SER A 127 -5.24 -32.68 -1.35
CA SER A 127 -6.39 -32.12 -0.62
C SER A 127 -6.01 -31.13 0.48
N TYR A 128 -4.76 -31.11 0.97
CA TYR A 128 -4.27 -30.06 1.88
C TYR A 128 -3.83 -28.78 1.14
N LEU A 129 -3.36 -28.91 -0.11
CA LEU A 129 -2.89 -27.78 -0.92
C LEU A 129 -4.03 -26.92 -1.45
N VAL A 130 -5.18 -27.53 -1.77
CA VAL A 130 -6.44 -26.81 -2.07
C VAL A 130 -7.04 -26.20 -0.79
N VAL A 131 -6.69 -26.70 0.39
CA VAL A 131 -7.25 -26.26 1.69
C VAL A 131 -6.42 -25.19 2.41
N THR A 132 -5.21 -24.85 1.92
CA THR A 132 -4.42 -23.74 2.49
C THR A 132 -4.40 -22.50 1.59
N ILE A 133 -4.69 -22.65 0.29
CA ILE A 133 -5.18 -21.56 -0.58
C ILE A 133 -6.72 -21.51 -0.56
N ALA A 134 -7.38 -22.39 0.20
CA ALA A 134 -8.59 -21.98 0.89
C ALA A 134 -8.14 -20.98 1.98
N ILE A 135 -8.03 -19.71 1.57
CA ILE A 135 -8.59 -18.62 2.35
C ILE A 135 -9.81 -19.20 3.09
N LYS A 136 -9.96 -18.91 4.38
CA LYS A 136 -11.25 -19.08 5.08
C LYS A 136 -12.31 -18.26 4.34
N THR A 137 -12.72 -18.67 3.15
CA THR A 137 -14.08 -18.60 2.70
C THR A 137 -14.78 -19.59 3.62
N THR A 138 -15.19 -19.09 4.78
CA THR A 138 -16.43 -19.52 5.40
C THR A 138 -17.56 -19.27 4.38
N ALA A 139 -17.56 -20.04 3.30
CA ALA A 139 -18.65 -20.22 2.35
C ALA A 139 -19.69 -21.21 2.93
N GLY A 140 -19.74 -21.33 4.26
CA GLY A 140 -20.96 -21.59 5.01
C GLY A 140 -21.75 -20.29 5.19
N GLY A 141 -21.89 -19.51 4.11
CA GLY A 141 -22.78 -18.37 4.04
C GLY A 141 -24.21 -18.84 4.20
N ARG A 142 -24.68 -18.93 5.45
CA ARG A 142 -26.06 -18.52 5.71
C ARG A 142 -26.13 -17.11 5.16
N GLY A 143 -26.72 -16.97 3.98
CA GLY A 143 -27.11 -15.67 3.46
C GLY A 143 -27.93 -14.99 4.55
N HIS A 144 -27.28 -14.15 5.35
CA HIS A 144 -27.91 -12.98 5.89
C HIS A 144 -28.37 -12.23 4.65
N ARG A 145 -29.62 -12.53 4.23
CA ARG A 145 -30.43 -11.52 3.56
C ARG A 145 -30.29 -10.32 4.47
N ILE A 146 -29.49 -9.37 4.03
CA ILE A 146 -29.49 -8.02 4.54
C ILE A 146 -30.94 -7.60 4.36
N SER A 147 -31.71 -7.76 5.43
CA SER A 147 -33.00 -7.11 5.59
C SER A 147 -32.78 -5.68 5.16
N SER A 148 -33.72 -5.10 4.43
CA SER A 148 -33.68 -3.72 3.95
C SER A 148 -33.75 -2.67 5.07
N SER A 149 -33.09 -2.92 6.20
CA SER A 149 -32.66 -1.94 7.18
C SER A 149 -31.70 -0.99 6.48
N SER A 150 -31.98 0.31 6.59
CA SER A 150 -31.11 1.44 6.25
C SER A 150 -29.68 1.01 5.87
N SER A 151 -29.36 1.10 4.57
CA SER A 151 -28.02 0.80 4.05
C SER A 151 -27.00 1.56 4.89
N SER A 152 -26.30 0.85 5.79
CA SER A 152 -25.25 1.44 6.59
C SER A 152 -24.12 1.81 5.66
N ILE A 153 -23.79 3.09 5.59
CA ILE A 153 -22.63 3.59 4.84
C ILE A 153 -21.38 2.98 5.47
N VAL A 154 -20.52 2.39 4.64
CA VAL A 154 -19.26 1.77 5.11
C VAL A 154 -18.14 2.80 5.14
N SER A 155 -17.35 2.82 6.18
CA SER A 155 -16.22 3.74 6.35
C SER A 155 -14.89 3.06 6.00
N VAL A 156 -14.11 3.68 5.12
CA VAL A 156 -12.82 3.13 4.65
C VAL A 156 -11.68 4.15 4.79
N ALA A 157 -10.67 3.81 5.59
CA ALA A 157 -9.42 4.58 5.66
C ALA A 157 -8.38 4.01 4.68
N PHE A 158 -7.69 4.91 3.96
CA PHE A 158 -6.57 4.55 3.09
C PHE A 158 -5.24 5.05 3.66
N VAL A 159 -4.31 4.14 3.91
CA VAL A 159 -2.96 4.44 4.39
C VAL A 159 -1.97 3.87 3.40
N GLY A 160 -1.21 4.72 2.69
CA GLY A 160 -0.30 4.19 1.68
C GLY A 160 0.49 5.23 0.92
N ASN A 161 1.05 4.80 -0.20
CA ASN A 161 1.97 5.61 -0.99
C ASN A 161 1.42 5.94 -2.38
N SER A 162 2.32 6.02 -3.36
CA SER A 162 2.01 6.31 -4.76
C SER A 162 1.08 5.32 -5.42
N MET A 163 0.94 4.10 -4.88
CA MET A 163 -0.06 3.12 -5.33
C MET A 163 -1.50 3.55 -5.05
N PHE A 164 -1.72 4.54 -4.18
CA PHE A 164 -3.03 5.15 -3.96
C PHE A 164 -3.16 6.55 -4.57
N TYR A 165 -2.13 7.41 -4.52
CA TYR A 165 -2.34 8.81 -4.93
C TYR A 165 -2.30 9.06 -6.44
N PHE A 166 -1.56 8.28 -7.25
CA PHE A 166 -1.29 8.63 -8.67
C PHE A 166 -2.58 8.78 -9.50
N ASN A 167 -3.63 8.03 -9.18
CA ASN A 167 -4.98 8.17 -9.78
C ASN A 167 -6.07 8.47 -8.74
N ASP A 168 -5.68 9.06 -7.60
CA ASP A 168 -6.54 9.30 -6.43
C ASP A 168 -7.49 8.15 -6.12
N PHE A 169 -6.90 6.97 -5.94
CA PHE A 169 -7.60 5.71 -5.71
C PHE A 169 -8.72 5.80 -4.66
N PRO A 170 -8.58 6.51 -3.53
CA PRO A 170 -9.67 6.64 -2.56
C PRO A 170 -10.95 7.25 -3.14
N ARG A 171 -10.86 8.34 -3.93
CA ARG A 171 -12.03 8.97 -4.54
C ARG A 171 -12.60 8.17 -5.70
N PHE A 172 -11.73 7.58 -6.51
CA PHE A 172 -12.13 6.60 -7.52
C PHE A 172 -12.91 5.43 -6.90
N PHE A 173 -12.44 4.92 -5.76
CA PHE A 173 -13.08 3.80 -5.06
C PHE A 173 -14.44 4.21 -4.46
N GLU A 174 -14.56 5.44 -3.97
CA GLU A 174 -15.83 6.02 -3.52
C GLU A 174 -16.87 6.08 -4.66
N ASP A 175 -16.46 6.51 -5.85
CA ASP A 175 -17.30 6.57 -7.06
C ASP A 175 -17.67 5.17 -7.57
N MET A 176 -16.74 4.21 -7.52
CA MET A 176 -17.00 2.78 -7.77
C MET A 176 -18.05 2.20 -6.80
N CYS A 177 -18.08 2.68 -5.57
CA CYS A 177 -19.07 2.27 -4.56
C CYS A 177 -20.39 3.04 -4.66
N ASN A 178 -20.54 3.95 -5.65
CA ASN A 178 -21.74 4.78 -5.86
C ASN A 178 -22.19 5.51 -4.58
N GLY A 179 -21.23 6.04 -3.82
CA GLY A 179 -21.48 6.79 -2.58
C GLY A 179 -21.93 5.94 -1.39
N ASN A 180 -21.86 4.61 -1.47
CA ASN A 180 -22.16 3.72 -0.33
C ASN A 180 -21.01 3.61 0.69
N ILE A 181 -19.92 4.34 0.46
CA ILE A 181 -18.83 4.46 1.41
C ILE A 181 -18.56 5.93 1.74
N VAL A 182 -17.97 6.15 2.91
CA VAL A 182 -17.19 7.36 3.22
C VAL A 182 -15.74 6.96 3.31
N GLN A 183 -14.84 7.79 2.78
CA GLN A 183 -13.42 7.52 2.81
C GLN A 183 -12.59 8.72 3.23
N ASN A 184 -11.41 8.43 3.76
CA ASN A 184 -10.35 9.42 3.92
C ASN A 184 -8.98 8.73 3.81
N SER A 185 -7.91 9.51 3.72
CA SER A 185 -6.59 8.98 3.38
C SER A 185 -5.43 9.73 4.05
N CYS A 186 -4.37 9.00 4.40
CA CYS A 186 -3.05 9.55 4.73
C CYS A 186 -2.04 8.98 3.74
N LEU A 187 -1.61 9.80 2.77
CA LEU A 187 -0.84 9.35 1.60
C LEU A 187 0.53 10.03 1.53
N HIS A 188 1.57 9.27 1.16
CA HIS A 188 2.94 9.78 1.01
C HIS A 188 3.68 8.99 -0.08
N GLY A 189 4.05 9.64 -1.19
CA GLY A 189 4.77 8.98 -2.29
C GLY A 189 6.07 8.29 -1.87
N GLY A 190 6.28 7.05 -2.36
CA GLY A 190 7.44 6.23 -2.02
C GLY A 190 7.49 5.69 -0.58
N ALA A 191 6.55 6.09 0.29
CA ALA A 191 6.60 5.75 1.70
C ALA A 191 6.38 4.26 1.97
N SER A 192 6.99 3.79 3.05
CA SER A 192 6.71 2.50 3.68
C SER A 192 5.69 2.67 4.81
N ILE A 193 5.20 1.55 5.35
CA ILE A 193 4.37 1.54 6.57
C ILE A 193 5.08 2.30 7.72
N GLY A 194 6.39 2.12 7.85
CA GLY A 194 7.25 2.79 8.83
C GLY A 194 7.27 4.30 8.65
N SER A 195 7.62 4.77 7.46
CA SER A 195 7.73 6.21 7.19
C SER A 195 6.37 6.91 7.19
N LEU A 196 5.27 6.24 6.84
CA LEU A 196 3.92 6.79 7.00
C LEU A 196 3.57 7.01 8.48
N ALA A 197 3.99 6.09 9.36
CA ALA A 197 3.76 6.23 10.79
C ALA A 197 4.53 7.41 11.41
N SER A 198 5.76 7.69 10.92
CA SER A 198 6.60 8.79 11.42
C SER A 198 6.29 10.14 10.76
N ASP A 199 6.16 10.15 9.44
CA ASP A 199 6.17 11.38 8.65
C ASP A 199 4.75 11.85 8.32
N GLY A 200 3.80 10.91 8.31
CA GLY A 200 2.41 11.16 7.95
C GLY A 200 2.22 11.40 6.45
N ASN A 201 1.23 12.23 6.15
CA ASN A 201 0.84 12.60 4.79
C ASN A 201 1.92 13.50 4.17
N ALA A 202 2.09 13.43 2.85
CA ALA A 202 3.01 14.28 2.11
C ALA A 202 2.45 14.73 0.74
N MET A 203 1.14 14.99 0.68
CA MET A 203 0.43 15.40 -0.55
C MET A 203 0.38 16.92 -0.77
N HIS A 204 1.10 17.70 0.04
CA HIS A 204 1.31 19.12 -0.26
C HIS A 204 2.58 19.31 -1.10
N PRO A 205 2.51 20.03 -2.24
CA PRO A 205 1.34 20.72 -2.80
C PRO A 205 0.60 19.89 -3.87
N GLN A 206 0.88 18.59 -4.02
CA GLN A 206 0.33 17.73 -5.09
C GLN A 206 -1.19 17.79 -5.18
N PHE A 207 -1.90 17.88 -4.06
CA PHE A 207 -3.35 17.94 -4.02
C PHE A 207 -3.91 19.37 -3.99
N MET A 208 -3.12 20.40 -4.30
CA MET A 208 -3.64 21.76 -4.55
C MET A 208 -4.31 21.86 -5.93
N THR A 209 -5.39 21.10 -6.13
CA THR A 209 -6.11 21.04 -7.40
C THR A 209 -7.54 21.52 -7.26
N THR A 210 -8.20 21.85 -8.38
CA THR A 210 -9.60 22.30 -8.37
C THR A 210 -10.52 21.27 -7.72
N ASN A 211 -10.31 19.98 -7.98
CA ASN A 211 -11.12 18.92 -7.41
C ASN A 211 -10.87 18.73 -5.91
N ALA A 212 -9.73 19.18 -5.38
CA ALA A 212 -9.45 19.14 -3.96
C ALA A 212 -10.02 20.33 -3.19
N ILE A 213 -10.55 21.38 -3.83
CA ILE A 213 -11.05 22.58 -3.13
C ILE A 213 -12.25 22.20 -2.24
N LEU A 214 -12.09 22.42 -0.93
CA LEU A 214 -13.13 22.26 0.09
C LEU A 214 -13.96 23.53 0.28
N GLY A 215 -13.36 24.68 -0.01
CA GLY A 215 -13.98 25.99 0.19
C GLY A 215 -12.93 27.06 0.48
N ASN A 216 -13.33 28.11 1.19
CA ASN A 216 -12.40 29.06 1.79
C ASN A 216 -12.68 29.16 3.29
N ASP A 217 -11.65 29.47 4.07
CA ASP A 217 -11.81 29.81 5.49
C ASP A 217 -12.39 31.23 5.69
N ASP A 218 -12.51 31.65 6.95
CA ASP A 218 -13.09 32.95 7.32
C ASP A 218 -12.26 34.16 6.82
N ASP A 219 -10.96 33.95 6.57
CA ASP A 219 -10.03 34.95 6.03
C ASP A 219 -9.94 34.92 4.50
N GLY A 220 -10.64 33.98 3.85
CA GLY A 220 -10.72 33.84 2.41
C GLY A 220 -9.60 33.01 1.78
N HIS A 221 -8.82 32.27 2.57
CA HIS A 221 -7.83 31.32 2.09
C HIS A 221 -8.51 30.06 1.56
N THR A 222 -8.11 29.61 0.37
CA THR A 222 -8.64 28.38 -0.22
C THR A 222 -8.14 27.16 0.55
N LEU A 223 -9.09 26.33 0.99
CA LEU A 223 -8.81 25.08 1.68
C LEU A 223 -8.83 23.92 0.67
N TYR A 224 -7.83 23.06 0.73
CA TYR A 224 -7.70 21.88 -0.13
C TYR A 224 -7.79 20.60 0.69
N ASP A 225 -8.37 19.55 0.12
CA ASP A 225 -8.45 18.22 0.70
C ASP A 225 -7.15 17.42 0.46
N TYR A 226 -6.20 17.56 1.37
CA TYR A 226 -4.98 16.73 1.37
C TYR A 226 -5.20 15.33 1.97
N GLY A 227 -6.33 15.09 2.64
CA GLY A 227 -6.53 13.98 3.57
C GLY A 227 -5.87 14.19 4.94
N ALA A 228 -6.08 13.26 5.87
CA ALA A 228 -5.54 13.34 7.23
C ALA A 228 -4.02 13.55 7.26
N CYS A 229 -3.53 14.38 8.19
CA CYS A 229 -2.14 14.79 8.26
C CYS A 229 -1.21 13.68 8.77
N THR A 230 -1.71 12.77 9.60
CA THR A 230 -0.97 11.61 10.09
C THR A 230 -1.85 10.38 10.10
N VAL A 231 -1.24 9.19 10.08
CA VAL A 231 -1.97 7.93 10.24
C VAL A 231 -2.72 7.89 11.57
N ARG A 232 -2.15 8.44 12.64
CA ARG A 232 -2.81 8.49 13.96
C ARG A 232 -4.04 9.38 13.93
N GLN A 233 -3.94 10.59 13.36
CA GLN A 233 -5.09 11.48 13.20
C GLN A 233 -6.17 10.80 12.33
N LEU A 234 -5.78 10.11 11.25
CA LEU A 234 -6.73 9.37 10.42
C LEU A 234 -7.49 8.31 11.22
N LEU A 235 -6.77 7.44 11.93
CA LEU A 235 -7.37 6.25 12.54
C LEU A 235 -8.05 6.56 13.87
N SER A 236 -7.51 7.49 14.64
CA SER A 236 -7.97 7.76 16.00
C SER A 236 -8.46 9.17 16.23
N GLY A 237 -8.46 10.04 15.22
CA GLY A 237 -8.77 11.48 15.36
C GLY A 237 -7.87 12.24 16.35
N GLU A 238 -6.93 11.57 17.01
CA GLU A 238 -5.93 12.15 17.88
C GLU A 238 -4.79 12.68 17.02
N GLU A 239 -4.60 13.99 17.05
CA GLU A 239 -3.37 14.58 16.54
C GLU A 239 -2.27 14.35 17.61
N TYR A 240 -1.29 13.51 17.29
CA TYR A 240 -0.04 13.46 18.04
C TYR A 240 0.99 14.31 17.31
N TYR A 241 0.81 15.63 17.39
CA TYR A 241 1.91 16.53 17.05
C TYR A 241 2.66 16.86 18.32
N HIS A 242 3.80 16.18 18.51
CA HIS A 242 4.86 16.79 19.28
C HIS A 242 5.37 17.94 18.43
N TYR A 243 4.97 19.16 18.79
CA TYR A 243 5.59 20.39 18.30
C TYR A 243 7.06 20.30 18.71
N ASP A 244 7.90 19.70 17.89
CA ASP A 244 9.33 19.91 18.02
C ASP A 244 9.63 21.27 17.38
N THR A 245 9.14 22.33 18.04
CA THR A 245 9.46 23.72 17.73
C THR A 245 10.97 23.98 17.81
N SER A 246 11.76 23.05 18.34
CA SER A 246 13.18 23.22 18.57
C SER A 246 14.07 22.90 17.37
N SER A 247 13.58 22.21 16.33
CA SER A 247 14.34 22.01 15.09
C SER A 247 14.19 23.18 14.08
N SER A 248 13.64 24.31 14.52
CA SER A 248 13.47 25.54 13.72
C SER A 248 14.78 26.31 13.46
N SER A 249 15.94 25.70 13.69
CA SER A 249 17.22 26.37 13.47
C SER A 249 18.19 25.50 12.67
N SER A 250 18.59 26.03 11.52
CA SER A 250 19.92 25.91 10.92
C SER A 250 20.28 24.78 9.95
N SER A 251 19.35 24.23 9.17
CA SER A 251 19.76 23.62 7.88
C SER A 251 19.31 24.51 6.73
N SER A 252 20.02 25.61 6.54
CA SER A 252 20.08 26.38 5.30
C SER A 252 20.75 25.59 4.17
N SER A 253 20.37 24.33 3.97
CA SER A 253 20.66 23.62 2.73
C SER A 253 19.52 23.94 1.78
N SER A 254 19.77 24.89 0.89
CA SER A 254 18.98 25.24 -0.28
C SER A 254 18.71 24.08 -1.25
N ASP A 255 19.12 22.85 -0.92
CA ASP A 255 19.31 21.77 -1.88
C ASP A 255 18.27 20.66 -1.82
N VAL A 256 17.22 20.77 -1.00
CA VAL A 256 16.12 19.81 -1.09
C VAL A 256 14.79 20.53 -0.99
N VAL A 257 14.37 21.07 -2.13
CA VAL A 257 12.97 21.15 -2.54
C VAL A 257 12.42 19.71 -2.61
N SER A 258 12.29 19.03 -1.46
CA SER A 258 11.48 17.82 -1.39
C SER A 258 10.04 18.31 -1.49
N ASN A 259 9.51 18.28 -2.71
CA ASN A 259 8.19 18.77 -3.10
C ASN A 259 7.01 18.13 -2.34
N ASN A 260 7.25 17.27 -1.35
CA ASN A 260 6.21 16.52 -0.65
C ASN A 260 6.38 16.76 0.85
N THR A 261 5.57 17.64 1.41
CA THR A 261 5.60 17.98 2.84
C THR A 261 4.27 17.65 3.49
N ASN A 262 4.31 17.39 4.80
CA ASN A 262 3.09 17.20 5.56
C ASN A 262 2.22 18.47 5.53
N PRO A 263 0.96 18.40 5.05
CA PRO A 263 0.13 19.57 4.86
C PRO A 263 -0.10 20.34 6.17
N CYS A 264 -0.24 19.66 7.31
CA CYS A 264 -0.36 20.32 8.61
C CYS A 264 0.91 21.04 9.08
N ARG A 265 2.09 20.76 8.50
CA ARG A 265 3.34 21.49 8.82
C ARG A 265 3.45 22.80 8.05
N VAL A 266 2.90 22.85 6.84
CA VAL A 266 3.15 23.92 5.87
C VAL A 266 1.94 24.81 5.65
N ASP A 267 0.73 24.27 5.78
CA ASP A 267 -0.53 24.96 5.60
C ASP A 267 -1.25 25.08 6.95
N VAL A 268 -1.07 26.23 7.61
CA VAL A 268 -1.65 26.51 8.92
C VAL A 268 -3.18 26.49 8.89
N HIS A 269 -3.78 26.95 7.80
CA HIS A 269 -5.23 27.00 7.61
C HIS A 269 -5.79 25.59 7.45
N TYR A 270 -5.09 24.75 6.68
CA TYR A 270 -5.46 23.34 6.57
C TYR A 270 -5.34 22.61 7.90
N ARG A 271 -4.33 22.90 8.73
CA ARG A 271 -4.19 22.27 10.04
C ARG A 271 -5.39 22.56 10.94
N GLU A 272 -5.87 23.80 10.96
CA GLU A 272 -7.07 24.16 11.74
C GLU A 272 -8.31 23.42 11.23
N TYR A 273 -8.49 23.36 9.90
CA TYR A 273 -9.52 22.55 9.29
C TYR A 273 -9.40 21.07 9.67
N ALA A 274 -8.21 20.48 9.55
CA ALA A 274 -7.96 19.07 9.84
C ALA A 274 -8.27 18.75 11.31
N ASN A 275 -7.88 19.63 12.24
CA ASN A 275 -8.17 19.45 13.65
C ASN A 275 -9.66 19.56 13.96
N ALA A 276 -10.39 20.44 13.28
CA ALA A 276 -11.85 20.52 13.42
C ALA A 276 -12.57 19.33 12.76
N HIS A 277 -12.07 18.85 11.62
CA HIS A 277 -12.71 17.82 10.81
C HIS A 277 -12.43 16.40 11.33
N PHE A 278 -11.20 16.13 11.75
CA PHE A 278 -10.75 14.83 12.26
C PHE A 278 -10.72 14.75 13.78
N GLY A 279 -10.74 15.88 14.48
CA GLY A 279 -10.67 15.90 15.93
C GLY A 279 -11.83 15.14 16.57
N ILE A 280 -11.50 14.18 17.43
CA ILE A 280 -12.46 13.56 18.35
C ILE A 280 -12.84 14.59 19.42
N THR A 281 -13.73 15.51 19.07
CA THR A 281 -14.75 15.86 20.06
C THR A 281 -15.92 14.96 19.75
N GLY A 282 -16.21 14.00 20.64
CA GLY A 282 -17.32 13.06 20.55
C GLY A 282 -18.70 13.74 20.59
N GLY A 283 -18.97 14.58 19.60
CA GLY A 283 -20.28 15.08 19.25
C GLY A 283 -21.00 14.04 18.39
N ASP A 284 -22.30 13.93 18.59
CA ASP A 284 -23.22 13.02 17.91
C ASP A 284 -23.37 13.31 16.39
N ASP A 285 -22.44 14.06 15.79
CA ASP A 285 -22.62 14.83 14.56
C ASP A 285 -22.04 14.10 13.32
N GLY A 286 -21.65 12.84 13.45
CA GLY A 286 -21.24 12.00 12.30
C GLY A 286 -19.77 12.10 11.90
N GLY A 287 -18.89 12.67 12.73
CA GLY A 287 -17.46 12.42 12.63
C GLY A 287 -17.16 10.94 12.88
N VAL A 288 -16.02 10.43 12.42
CA VAL A 288 -15.59 9.01 12.49
C VAL A 288 -15.31 8.54 13.93
N GLY A 289 -16.05 9.04 14.92
CA GLY A 289 -15.93 8.67 16.34
C GLY A 289 -16.26 7.20 16.63
N GLY A 290 -16.85 6.48 15.66
CA GLY A 290 -17.04 5.02 15.72
C GLY A 290 -15.84 4.19 15.24
N GLY A 291 -14.76 4.83 14.77
CA GLY A 291 -13.68 4.15 14.06
C GLY A 291 -14.03 3.86 12.60
N TRP A 292 -13.10 3.21 11.89
CA TRP A 292 -13.27 2.79 10.50
C TRP A 292 -13.73 1.34 10.43
N ASP A 293 -14.58 0.97 9.46
CA ASP A 293 -14.89 -0.44 9.20
C ASP A 293 -13.66 -1.16 8.63
N TYR A 294 -12.98 -0.50 7.69
CA TYR A 294 -11.80 -1.01 7.01
C TYR A 294 -10.65 -0.01 7.02
N VAL A 295 -9.42 -0.50 7.19
CA VAL A 295 -8.20 0.26 6.96
C VAL A 295 -7.41 -0.44 5.86
N VAL A 296 -7.40 0.13 4.66
CA VAL A 296 -6.63 -0.38 3.53
C VAL A 296 -5.21 0.16 3.61
N ILE A 297 -4.24 -0.75 3.80
CA ILE A 297 -2.84 -0.43 4.05
C ILE A 297 -2.00 -0.88 2.86
N ASN A 298 -1.20 0.02 2.33
CA ASN A 298 -0.21 -0.25 1.32
C ASN A 298 1.20 0.05 1.85
N ASP A 299 2.09 -0.93 1.75
CA ASP A 299 3.52 -0.76 2.03
C ASP A 299 4.29 -0.35 0.76
N ASN A 300 5.56 0.00 0.91
CA ASN A 300 6.44 0.09 -0.24
C ASN A 300 6.49 -1.27 -0.95
N THR A 301 6.18 -1.32 -2.25
CA THR A 301 5.97 -2.56 -3.01
C THR A 301 7.09 -3.59 -2.84
N ARG A 302 8.34 -3.15 -2.64
CA ARG A 302 9.50 -4.04 -2.48
C ARG A 302 9.71 -4.52 -1.05
N TYR A 303 9.19 -3.82 -0.05
CA TYR A 303 9.47 -4.08 1.36
C TYR A 303 9.03 -5.47 1.82
N PRO A 304 7.81 -5.94 1.49
CA PRO A 304 7.38 -7.29 1.84
C PRO A 304 8.25 -8.39 1.22
N ALA A 305 8.91 -8.15 0.08
CA ALA A 305 9.70 -9.18 -0.60
C ALA A 305 11.09 -9.38 0.02
N ARG A 306 11.66 -8.38 0.70
CA ARG A 306 13.01 -8.42 1.28
C ARG A 306 12.96 -8.59 2.79
N LYS A 307 13.83 -9.44 3.34
CA LYS A 307 13.75 -9.84 4.75
C LYS A 307 13.93 -8.64 5.70
N SER A 308 14.99 -7.87 5.51
CA SER A 308 15.33 -6.73 6.37
C SER A 308 14.22 -5.67 6.43
N THR A 309 13.70 -5.25 5.28
CA THR A 309 12.63 -4.27 5.21
C THR A 309 11.28 -4.81 5.68
N ARG A 310 11.00 -6.10 5.44
CA ARG A 310 9.82 -6.79 5.98
C ARG A 310 9.84 -6.78 7.51
N GLU A 311 10.99 -7.03 8.14
CA GLU A 311 11.15 -6.98 9.60
C GLU A 311 10.86 -5.58 10.16
N LEU A 312 11.31 -4.51 9.49
CA LEU A 312 10.99 -3.12 9.87
C LEU A 312 9.47 -2.84 9.81
N SER A 313 8.80 -3.30 8.75
CA SER A 313 7.35 -3.17 8.63
C SER A 313 6.61 -3.95 9.71
N LEU A 314 7.06 -5.17 10.05
CA LEU A 314 6.48 -5.97 11.15
C LEU A 314 6.60 -5.26 12.50
N ILE A 315 7.76 -4.69 12.82
CA ILE A 315 7.98 -3.92 14.06
C ILE A 315 7.01 -2.72 14.11
N THR A 316 6.87 -1.99 13.01
CA THR A 316 5.96 -0.85 12.93
C THR A 316 4.50 -1.28 13.08
N LEU A 317 4.11 -2.38 12.43
CA LEU A 317 2.75 -2.92 12.55
C LEU A 317 2.41 -3.29 14.00
N GLU A 318 3.33 -3.96 14.71
CA GLU A 318 3.12 -4.36 16.11
C GLU A 318 3.14 -3.15 17.06
N GLY A 319 4.10 -2.23 16.91
CA GLY A 319 4.31 -1.12 17.83
C GLY A 319 3.37 0.08 17.62
N PHE A 320 2.97 0.35 16.38
CA PHE A 320 2.20 1.56 16.04
C PHE A 320 0.77 1.25 15.57
N TYR A 321 0.60 0.37 14.59
CA TYR A 321 -0.73 0.13 13.98
C TYR A 321 -1.62 -0.74 14.87
N LEU A 322 -1.10 -1.82 15.45
CA LEU A 322 -1.87 -2.76 16.25
C LEU A 322 -2.64 -2.08 17.41
N PRO A 323 -2.05 -1.18 18.22
CA PRO A 323 -2.82 -0.45 19.24
C PRO A 323 -3.95 0.41 18.69
N LEU A 324 -3.74 1.04 17.53
CA LEU A 324 -4.77 1.87 16.88
C LEU A 324 -5.90 0.99 16.35
N LEU A 325 -5.58 -0.10 15.65
CA LEU A 325 -6.57 -1.05 15.12
C LEU A 325 -7.41 -1.67 16.25
N LEU A 326 -6.78 -2.11 17.35
CA LEU A 326 -7.50 -2.63 18.52
C LEU A 326 -8.45 -1.59 19.12
N ARG A 327 -8.05 -0.32 19.15
CA ARG A 327 -8.86 0.77 19.70
C ARG A 327 -10.07 1.08 18.82
N THR A 328 -9.89 1.09 17.50
CA THR A 328 -10.92 1.50 16.54
C THR A 328 -11.84 0.37 16.11
N GLY A 329 -11.49 -0.88 16.39
CA GLY A 329 -12.25 -2.05 15.93
C GLY A 329 -12.13 -2.31 14.42
N SER A 330 -11.24 -1.58 13.72
CA SER A 330 -11.15 -1.64 12.26
C SER A 330 -10.53 -2.92 11.74
N ILE A 331 -10.95 -3.36 10.56
CA ILE A 331 -10.39 -4.53 9.87
C ILE A 331 -9.24 -4.06 8.97
N PRO A 332 -7.97 -4.45 9.24
CA PRO A 332 -6.87 -4.13 8.34
C PRO A 332 -6.92 -4.97 7.06
N VAL A 333 -6.71 -4.32 5.92
CA VAL A 333 -6.71 -4.92 4.59
C VAL A 333 -5.42 -4.52 3.88
N PHE A 334 -4.53 -5.49 3.64
CA PHE A 334 -3.27 -5.22 2.97
C PHE A 334 -3.43 -5.27 1.46
N LEU A 335 -2.99 -4.21 0.79
CA LEU A 335 -2.89 -4.15 -0.66
C LEU A 335 -1.65 -4.92 -1.12
N TRP A 336 -1.82 -6.17 -1.57
CA TRP A 336 -0.74 -6.90 -2.22
C TRP A 336 -0.54 -6.34 -3.64
N THR A 337 0.33 -5.36 -3.74
CA THR A 337 0.67 -4.60 -4.95
C THR A 337 1.27 -5.47 -6.05
N HIS A 338 1.13 -4.99 -7.28
CA HIS A 338 1.69 -5.61 -8.49
C HIS A 338 3.21 -5.48 -8.59
N ALA A 339 3.83 -6.49 -9.22
CA ALA A 339 5.20 -6.40 -9.70
C ALA A 339 5.26 -5.50 -10.95
N TYR A 340 6.44 -4.92 -11.19
CA TYR A 340 6.63 -3.93 -12.23
C TYR A 340 8.04 -4.00 -12.81
N THR A 341 8.27 -3.39 -13.96
CA THR A 341 9.62 -3.31 -14.57
C THR A 341 10.18 -1.90 -14.45
N TYR A 342 11.48 -1.79 -14.15
CA TYR A 342 12.15 -0.49 -14.16
C TYR A 342 12.60 -0.17 -15.59
N ARG A 343 11.66 0.29 -16.42
CA ARG A 343 11.98 0.93 -17.71
C ARG A 343 11.26 2.26 -17.72
N ASN A 344 11.97 3.37 -17.55
CA ASN A 344 11.30 4.67 -17.58
C ASN A 344 10.93 5.01 -19.04
N ALA A 345 9.66 4.91 -19.40
CA ALA A 345 9.15 5.24 -20.72
C ALA A 345 8.58 6.68 -20.78
N CYS A 346 8.54 7.42 -19.66
CA CYS A 346 8.09 8.82 -19.60
C CYS A 346 9.06 9.80 -20.29
N GLY A 347 10.21 9.34 -20.79
CA GLY A 347 11.18 10.15 -21.51
C GLY A 347 10.65 10.64 -22.86
N GLY A 348 9.86 11.71 -22.84
CA GLY A 348 9.35 12.36 -24.04
C GLY A 348 10.46 12.90 -24.92
N GLY A 349 10.61 12.35 -26.13
CA GLY A 349 11.04 13.12 -27.29
C GLY A 349 12.52 13.49 -27.40
N GLY A 350 13.42 12.73 -26.79
CA GLY A 350 14.85 13.02 -26.78
C GLY A 350 15.76 12.08 -27.58
N GLY A 351 15.25 11.27 -28.53
CA GLY A 351 16.04 10.67 -29.63
C GLY A 351 17.18 9.69 -29.32
N ASP A 352 17.75 9.70 -28.12
CA ASP A 352 18.71 8.72 -27.68
C ASP A 352 17.90 7.55 -27.17
N GLU A 353 17.55 6.69 -28.14
CA GLU A 353 17.43 5.26 -27.96
C GLU A 353 18.58 4.86 -27.02
N TYR A 354 18.34 4.90 -25.71
CA TYR A 354 19.09 4.16 -24.71
C TYR A 354 18.72 2.71 -25.02
N ARG A 355 19.27 2.26 -26.15
CA ARG A 355 19.33 0.90 -26.58
C ARG A 355 20.04 0.30 -25.39
N ALA A 356 19.26 -0.39 -24.55
CA ALA A 356 19.75 -1.53 -23.84
C ALA A 356 20.20 -2.52 -24.93
N THR A 357 21.25 -2.19 -25.66
CA THR A 357 22.15 -3.16 -26.22
C THR A 357 22.57 -3.93 -24.98
N THR A 358 21.97 -5.09 -24.81
CA THR A 358 22.70 -6.23 -24.29
C THR A 358 24.03 -6.24 -25.05
N SER A 359 25.05 -5.58 -24.48
CA SER A 359 26.38 -5.53 -25.06
C SER A 359 26.99 -6.91 -24.83
N GLU A 360 26.48 -7.91 -25.54
CA GLU A 360 27.17 -9.19 -25.71
C GLU A 360 28.51 -9.03 -26.46
N ASN A 361 28.91 -7.80 -26.82
CA ASN A 361 30.15 -7.51 -27.55
C ASN A 361 30.95 -6.31 -27.03
N SER A 362 30.74 -5.83 -25.80
CA SER A 362 31.80 -5.03 -25.16
C SER A 362 32.90 -6.01 -24.74
N HIS A 363 33.81 -6.26 -25.67
CA HIS A 363 35.13 -6.78 -25.37
C HIS A 363 35.69 -5.90 -24.26
N VAL A 364 35.82 -6.50 -23.09
CA VAL A 364 36.46 -5.95 -21.91
C VAL A 364 37.89 -5.61 -22.33
N ASP A 365 38.14 -4.35 -22.66
CA ASP A 365 39.41 -3.77 -22.28
C ASP A 365 39.31 -3.62 -20.76
N ASP A 366 40.06 -4.49 -20.09
CA ASP A 366 40.22 -4.55 -18.65
C ASP A 366 40.58 -3.15 -18.10
N ASP A 367 40.12 -2.87 -16.88
CA ASP A 367 40.44 -1.70 -16.05
C ASP A 367 39.50 -0.48 -16.19
N ASP A 368 38.31 -0.53 -15.57
CA ASP A 368 37.85 0.47 -14.57
C ASP A 368 36.36 0.30 -14.21
N ASP A 369 36.14 -0.20 -12.99
CA ASP A 369 34.99 -0.13 -12.06
C ASP A 369 33.76 0.75 -12.44
N ASP A 370 32.81 0.23 -13.22
CA ASP A 370 31.45 0.80 -13.31
C ASP A 370 30.34 -0.28 -13.21
N ASP A 371 30.27 -0.94 -12.05
CA ASP A 371 29.34 -2.03 -11.70
C ASP A 371 28.03 -1.52 -11.05
N VAL A 372 27.62 -0.26 -11.31
CA VAL A 372 26.77 0.50 -10.37
C VAL A 372 25.25 0.42 -10.58
N VAL A 373 24.70 0.02 -11.73
CA VAL A 373 23.28 0.34 -12.03
C VAL A 373 22.30 -0.86 -12.08
N THR A 374 22.76 -2.11 -12.13
CA THR A 374 21.86 -3.29 -12.07
C THR A 374 21.42 -3.67 -10.65
N SER A 375 21.98 -3.03 -9.63
CA SER A 375 21.73 -3.35 -8.21
C SER A 375 20.31 -2.99 -7.71
N ILE A 376 19.59 -2.06 -8.35
CA ILE A 376 18.38 -1.44 -7.77
C ILE A 376 17.23 -2.46 -7.56
N MET A 377 17.18 -3.51 -8.37
CA MET A 377 16.11 -4.51 -8.36
C MET A 377 16.57 -5.90 -7.93
N ALA A 378 17.82 -6.07 -7.45
CA ALA A 378 18.46 -7.37 -7.18
C ALA A 378 17.48 -8.46 -6.69
N GLY A 379 17.17 -9.42 -7.57
CA GLY A 379 16.30 -10.57 -7.29
C GLY A 379 14.80 -10.34 -7.51
N LEU A 380 14.37 -9.16 -7.94
CA LEU A 380 12.99 -8.77 -8.24
C LEU A 380 12.78 -8.39 -9.71
N ASP A 381 13.72 -8.74 -10.58
CA ASP A 381 13.65 -8.45 -12.02
C ASP A 381 12.62 -9.33 -12.76
N ASP A 382 12.35 -10.52 -12.21
CA ASP A 382 11.31 -11.42 -12.71
C ASP A 382 9.95 -11.10 -12.08
N ILE A 383 8.96 -10.79 -12.92
CA ILE A 383 7.60 -10.38 -12.52
C ILE A 383 6.94 -11.46 -11.65
N SER A 384 7.11 -12.72 -12.01
CA SER A 384 6.53 -13.86 -11.29
C SER A 384 7.13 -14.02 -9.90
N ASN A 385 8.46 -13.98 -9.80
CA ASN A 385 9.20 -14.05 -8.55
C ASN A 385 8.90 -12.85 -7.64
N PHE A 386 8.88 -11.63 -8.18
CA PHE A 386 8.57 -10.42 -7.42
C PHE A 386 7.14 -10.49 -6.86
N THR A 387 6.16 -10.84 -7.70
CA THR A 387 4.76 -11.05 -7.27
C THR A 387 4.68 -12.08 -6.16
N SER A 388 5.39 -13.20 -6.30
CA SER A 388 5.37 -14.30 -5.33
C SER A 388 6.02 -13.95 -3.99
N LEU A 389 7.20 -13.32 -4.00
CA LEU A 389 7.92 -12.94 -2.78
C LEU A 389 7.21 -11.83 -1.98
N THR A 390 6.53 -10.91 -2.67
CA THR A 390 5.70 -9.91 -1.97
C THR A 390 4.54 -10.54 -1.23
N LEU A 391 3.88 -11.57 -1.78
CA LEU A 391 2.84 -12.31 -1.05
C LEU A 391 3.40 -12.96 0.23
N VAL A 392 4.61 -13.52 0.19
CA VAL A 392 5.23 -14.11 1.39
C VAL A 392 5.34 -13.07 2.51
N GLY A 393 5.74 -11.83 2.18
CA GLY A 393 5.79 -10.76 3.17
C GLY A 393 4.43 -10.33 3.69
N TYR A 394 3.43 -10.17 2.81
CA TYR A 394 2.07 -9.82 3.23
C TYR A 394 1.42 -10.92 4.09
N ARG A 395 1.72 -12.20 3.83
CA ARG A 395 1.32 -13.30 4.72
C ARG A 395 1.93 -13.13 6.11
N ALA A 396 3.21 -12.78 6.22
CA ALA A 396 3.83 -12.50 7.51
C ALA A 396 3.15 -11.33 8.25
N TYR A 397 2.69 -10.29 7.53
CA TYR A 397 1.95 -9.17 8.14
C TYR A 397 0.59 -9.64 8.68
N VAL A 398 -0.14 -10.44 7.91
CA VAL A 398 -1.43 -11.04 8.30
C VAL A 398 -1.27 -11.99 9.47
N ASP A 399 -0.23 -12.83 9.48
CA ASP A 399 0.03 -13.78 10.56
C ASP A 399 0.34 -13.06 11.87
N LEU A 400 1.19 -12.01 11.81
CA LEU A 400 1.47 -11.15 12.95
C LEU A 400 0.18 -10.56 13.51
N LEU A 401 -0.56 -9.79 12.70
CA LEU A 401 -1.76 -9.10 13.18
C LEU A 401 -2.88 -10.07 13.56
N GLY A 402 -3.08 -11.16 12.81
CA GLY A 402 -4.12 -12.16 13.05
C GLY A 402 -3.91 -12.94 14.34
N SER A 403 -2.66 -13.06 14.82
CA SER A 403 -2.37 -13.64 16.13
C SER A 403 -2.68 -12.73 17.32
N ARG A 404 -2.85 -11.42 17.07
CA ARG A 404 -3.02 -10.37 18.10
C ARG A 404 -4.40 -9.72 18.08
N LEU A 405 -5.03 -9.61 16.92
CA LEU A 405 -6.35 -9.02 16.72
C LEU A 405 -7.46 -10.04 17.04
N PRO A 406 -8.62 -9.58 17.53
CA PRO A 406 -9.77 -10.44 17.69
C PRO A 406 -10.30 -10.92 16.34
N SER A 407 -11.02 -12.04 16.31
CA SER A 407 -11.43 -12.70 15.06
C SER A 407 -12.32 -11.86 14.14
N HIS A 408 -13.05 -10.88 14.67
CA HIS A 408 -13.86 -9.96 13.86
C HIS A 408 -13.02 -8.88 13.18
N GLN A 409 -11.77 -8.67 13.62
CA GLN A 409 -10.77 -7.81 13.01
C GLN A 409 -9.72 -8.61 12.22
N ALA A 410 -10.07 -9.82 11.78
CA ALA A 410 -9.12 -10.68 11.09
C ALA A 410 -8.53 -9.97 9.84
N PRO A 411 -7.20 -9.81 9.75
CA PRO A 411 -6.56 -9.13 8.63
C PRO A 411 -6.83 -9.83 7.31
N ARG A 412 -6.94 -9.05 6.23
CA ARG A 412 -7.17 -9.55 4.87
C ARG A 412 -6.07 -9.11 3.91
N ILE A 413 -5.95 -9.80 2.78
CA ILE A 413 -5.08 -9.41 1.65
C ILE A 413 -5.98 -9.17 0.44
N ALA A 414 -5.80 -8.03 -0.23
CA ALA A 414 -6.35 -7.77 -1.55
C ALA A 414 -5.30 -8.17 -2.61
N PRO A 415 -5.48 -9.30 -3.33
CA PRO A 415 -4.44 -9.90 -4.18
C PRO A 415 -4.27 -9.24 -5.56
N VAL A 416 -3.99 -7.94 -5.57
CA VAL A 416 -3.90 -7.15 -6.81
C VAL A 416 -2.76 -7.62 -7.69
N GLY A 417 -1.60 -7.92 -7.10
CA GLY A 417 -0.44 -8.43 -7.85
C GLY A 417 -0.70 -9.76 -8.54
N LEU A 418 -1.54 -10.62 -7.96
CA LEU A 418 -1.97 -11.85 -8.61
C LEU A 418 -2.81 -11.57 -9.86
N ALA A 419 -3.74 -10.61 -9.78
CA ALA A 419 -4.57 -10.23 -10.91
C ALA A 419 -3.75 -9.59 -12.05
N PHE A 420 -2.77 -8.76 -11.72
CA PHE A 420 -1.82 -8.24 -12.72
C PHE A 420 -1.00 -9.36 -13.36
N LEU A 421 -0.59 -10.37 -12.59
CA LEU A 421 0.14 -11.52 -13.11
C LEU A 421 -0.72 -12.37 -14.07
N VAL A 422 -2.04 -12.46 -13.86
CA VAL A 422 -2.95 -13.09 -14.84
C VAL A 422 -2.94 -12.33 -16.17
N VAL A 423 -3.03 -10.99 -16.14
CA VAL A 423 -2.97 -10.19 -17.38
C VAL A 423 -1.61 -10.33 -18.05
N TYR A 424 -0.52 -10.34 -17.28
CA TYR A 424 0.84 -10.56 -17.80
C TYR A 424 0.97 -11.86 -18.60
N GLU A 425 0.37 -12.96 -18.13
CA GLU A 425 0.42 -14.25 -18.83
C GLU A 425 -0.46 -14.31 -20.09
N GLU A 426 -1.63 -13.68 -20.04
CA GLU A 426 -2.66 -13.83 -21.06
C GLU A 426 -2.56 -12.79 -22.18
N ASP A 427 -2.23 -11.56 -21.82
CA ASP A 427 -2.17 -10.42 -22.72
C ASP A 427 -1.10 -9.43 -22.25
N TYR A 428 0.14 -9.71 -22.64
CA TYR A 428 1.29 -8.90 -22.27
C TYR A 428 1.19 -7.45 -22.79
N GLU A 429 0.59 -7.24 -23.96
CA GLU A 429 0.41 -5.88 -24.50
C GLU A 429 -0.52 -5.09 -23.60
N LEU A 430 -1.69 -5.64 -23.25
CA LEU A 430 -2.60 -5.01 -22.30
C LEU A 430 -1.94 -4.82 -20.92
N TRP A 431 -1.16 -5.80 -20.45
CA TRP A 431 -0.44 -5.72 -19.19
C TRP A 431 0.44 -4.46 -19.11
N THR A 432 1.17 -4.13 -20.18
CA THR A 432 1.99 -2.90 -20.22
C THR A 432 1.16 -1.63 -20.07
N THR A 433 -0.10 -1.62 -20.52
CA THR A 433 -1.01 -0.49 -20.37
C THR A 433 -1.61 -0.35 -18.97
N LEU A 434 -1.46 -1.36 -18.10
CA LEU A 434 -1.88 -1.28 -16.70
C LEU A 434 -0.99 -0.34 -15.88
N PHE A 435 0.12 0.12 -16.45
CA PHE A 435 1.06 1.01 -15.80
C PHE A 435 1.01 2.41 -16.41
N HIS A 436 1.37 3.39 -15.59
CA HIS A 436 1.74 4.72 -16.07
C HIS A 436 3.02 4.63 -16.92
N CYS A 437 3.41 5.73 -17.57
CA CYS A 437 4.60 5.73 -18.42
C CYS A 437 5.92 5.42 -17.67
N ASP A 438 5.91 5.47 -16.33
CA ASP A 438 7.06 5.10 -15.51
C ASP A 438 7.20 3.59 -15.32
N ASN A 439 6.22 2.81 -15.82
CA ASN A 439 6.12 1.37 -15.68
C ASN A 439 6.11 0.88 -14.23
N ILE A 440 5.78 1.73 -13.25
CA ILE A 440 5.75 1.42 -11.82
C ILE A 440 4.33 1.61 -11.28
N HIS A 441 3.79 2.82 -11.44
CA HIS A 441 2.48 3.17 -10.90
C HIS A 441 1.38 2.61 -11.78
N ALA A 442 0.23 2.30 -11.18
CA ALA A 442 -0.93 1.88 -11.96
C ALA A 442 -1.40 3.02 -12.88
N SER A 443 -1.81 2.69 -14.10
CA SER A 443 -2.63 3.58 -14.94
C SER A 443 -4.08 3.59 -14.43
N PRO A 444 -5.00 4.35 -15.06
CA PRO A 444 -6.44 4.19 -14.83
C PRO A 444 -6.92 2.75 -15.05
N SER A 445 -6.42 2.04 -16.07
CA SER A 445 -6.73 0.62 -16.30
C SER A 445 -6.22 -0.26 -15.15
N GLY A 446 -4.99 -0.04 -14.70
CA GLY A 446 -4.46 -0.76 -13.52
C GLY A 446 -5.25 -0.45 -12.24
N SER A 447 -5.64 0.80 -12.03
CA SER A 447 -6.44 1.24 -10.88
C SER A 447 -7.85 0.66 -10.92
N PHE A 448 -8.43 0.50 -12.12
CA PHE A 448 -9.71 -0.19 -12.31
C PHE A 448 -9.65 -1.64 -11.83
N LEU A 449 -8.64 -2.39 -12.28
CA LEU A 449 -8.42 -3.78 -11.85
C LEU A 449 -8.17 -3.84 -10.33
N GLN A 450 -7.32 -2.97 -9.80
CA GLN A 450 -7.06 -2.83 -8.37
C GLN A 450 -8.35 -2.59 -7.58
N GLY A 451 -9.21 -1.69 -8.05
CA GLY A 451 -10.48 -1.35 -7.41
C GLY A 451 -11.42 -2.55 -7.31
N CYS A 452 -11.54 -3.35 -8.39
CA CYS A 452 -12.37 -4.56 -8.38
C CYS A 452 -11.91 -5.57 -7.31
N ILE A 453 -10.59 -5.79 -7.19
CA ILE A 453 -10.01 -6.70 -6.20
C ILE A 453 -10.21 -6.18 -4.78
N VAL A 454 -9.98 -4.89 -4.55
CA VAL A 454 -10.19 -4.25 -3.23
C VAL A 454 -11.68 -4.32 -2.85
N TYR A 455 -12.59 -4.00 -3.78
CA TYR A 455 -14.03 -4.05 -3.55
C TYR A 455 -14.47 -5.44 -3.08
N TYR A 456 -14.09 -6.50 -3.80
CA TYR A 456 -14.41 -7.86 -3.38
C TYR A 456 -13.81 -8.19 -2.02
N THR A 457 -12.58 -7.75 -1.75
CA THR A 457 -11.90 -8.01 -0.46
C THR A 457 -12.65 -7.38 0.72
N LEU A 458 -13.27 -6.21 0.51
CA LEU A 458 -14.05 -5.53 1.55
C LEU A 458 -15.45 -6.16 1.70
N PHE A 459 -16.16 -6.34 0.58
CA PHE A 459 -17.61 -6.63 0.60
C PHE A 459 -17.97 -8.10 0.36
N GLY A 460 -17.04 -8.92 -0.14
CA GLY A 460 -17.24 -10.34 -0.41
C GLY A 460 -18.05 -10.65 -1.68
N ASN A 461 -18.29 -9.64 -2.52
CA ASN A 461 -18.94 -9.77 -3.82
C ASN A 461 -18.26 -8.86 -4.84
N MET A 462 -18.41 -9.18 -6.13
CA MET A 462 -17.94 -8.27 -7.17
C MET A 462 -18.77 -6.98 -7.19
N PRO A 463 -18.18 -5.85 -7.56
CA PRO A 463 -18.90 -4.60 -7.77
C PRO A 463 -19.95 -4.72 -8.87
N ASP A 464 -21.02 -3.93 -8.77
CA ASP A 464 -22.11 -3.91 -9.75
C ASP A 464 -21.58 -3.53 -11.14
N GLU A 465 -21.78 -4.41 -12.13
CA GLU A 465 -21.33 -4.20 -13.50
C GLU A 465 -21.95 -2.96 -14.14
N GLY A 466 -23.19 -2.61 -13.83
CA GLY A 466 -23.86 -1.42 -14.37
C GLY A 466 -23.25 -0.11 -13.84
N ILE A 467 -22.67 -0.14 -12.64
CA ILE A 467 -21.94 1.00 -12.07
C ILE A 467 -20.54 1.09 -12.69
N LEU A 468 -19.84 -0.04 -12.84
CA LEU A 468 -18.44 -0.05 -13.30
C LEU A 468 -18.25 -0.01 -14.81
N LEU A 469 -19.07 -0.74 -15.54
CA LEU A 469 -19.07 -0.82 -17.00
C LEU A 469 -20.09 0.16 -17.60
N ARG A 470 -20.31 1.29 -16.92
CA ARG A 470 -21.09 2.44 -17.43
C ARG A 470 -20.49 2.91 -18.75
N GLU A 471 -21.31 3.46 -19.64
CA GLU A 471 -20.89 3.87 -21.01
C GLU A 471 -19.58 4.68 -21.02
N ASP A 472 -19.48 5.67 -20.12
CA ASP A 472 -18.27 6.44 -19.88
C ASP A 472 -17.56 5.98 -18.59
N VAL A 473 -16.67 4.99 -18.74
CA VAL A 473 -15.85 4.46 -17.63
C VAL A 473 -14.96 5.53 -17.01
N SER A 474 -14.53 6.55 -17.78
CA SER A 474 -13.65 7.61 -17.29
C SER A 474 -14.30 8.48 -16.21
N SER A 475 -15.64 8.56 -16.19
CA SER A 475 -16.38 9.28 -15.15
C SER A 475 -16.20 8.72 -13.72
N LEU A 476 -15.60 7.54 -13.56
CA LEU A 476 -15.18 7.02 -12.24
C LEU A 476 -14.06 7.87 -11.60
N TRP A 477 -13.41 8.74 -12.38
CA TRP A 477 -12.33 9.62 -11.89
C TRP A 477 -12.70 11.11 -11.94
N ASP A 478 -13.96 11.47 -12.20
CA ASP A 478 -14.39 12.87 -12.30
C ASP A 478 -14.05 13.69 -11.03
N ARG A 479 -14.07 13.03 -9.86
CA ARG A 479 -13.75 13.65 -8.57
C ARG A 479 -12.30 13.47 -8.13
N ALA A 480 -11.45 12.79 -8.89
CA ALA A 480 -10.06 12.57 -8.54
C ALA A 480 -9.33 13.92 -8.35
N ARG A 481 -8.60 14.07 -7.25
CA ARG A 481 -7.77 15.25 -6.96
C ARG A 481 -6.65 15.37 -7.99
N VAL A 482 -6.05 14.24 -8.38
CA VAL A 482 -4.97 14.18 -9.36
C VAL A 482 -5.03 12.84 -10.10
N MET A 483 -4.64 12.84 -11.38
CA MET A 483 -4.56 11.64 -12.23
C MET A 483 -3.14 11.36 -12.76
N GLN A 484 -2.27 12.37 -12.68
CA GLN A 484 -0.84 12.37 -12.98
C GLN A 484 -0.33 13.80 -12.80
N HIS A 485 0.98 14.03 -12.89
CA HIS A 485 1.50 15.38 -12.92
C HIS A 485 1.11 16.10 -14.23
N SER A 486 0.92 17.42 -14.19
CA SER A 486 0.43 18.18 -15.35
C SER A 486 1.37 18.19 -16.55
N TRP A 487 2.65 17.86 -16.35
CA TRP A 487 3.65 17.76 -17.41
C TRP A 487 3.77 16.34 -18.01
N GLU A 488 3.12 15.35 -17.40
CA GLU A 488 3.14 13.97 -17.89
C GLU A 488 2.09 13.78 -19.01
N PRO A 489 2.35 12.87 -19.97
CA PRO A 489 1.36 12.55 -20.98
C PRO A 489 0.10 11.99 -20.31
N SER A 490 -1.07 12.33 -20.87
CA SER A 490 -2.32 11.83 -20.30
C SER A 490 -2.39 10.31 -20.39
N ASN A 491 -2.59 9.67 -19.24
CA ASN A 491 -2.97 8.29 -19.17
C ASN A 491 -4.26 8.05 -19.95
N GLN A 492 -4.29 6.93 -20.68
CA GLN A 492 -5.48 6.45 -21.35
C GLN A 492 -6.40 5.76 -20.33
N PHE A 493 -7.68 6.10 -20.35
CA PHE A 493 -8.70 5.37 -19.60
C PHE A 493 -9.03 4.05 -20.30
N PRO A 494 -9.40 2.99 -19.57
CA PRO A 494 -9.85 1.75 -20.20
C PRO A 494 -11.11 2.01 -21.01
N ASP A 495 -11.16 1.49 -22.23
CA ASP A 495 -12.41 1.41 -22.98
C ASP A 495 -13.31 0.32 -22.40
N GLN A 496 -14.52 0.18 -22.95
CA GLN A 496 -15.52 -0.79 -22.49
C GLN A 496 -15.03 -2.24 -22.56
N GLU A 497 -14.31 -2.59 -23.62
CA GLU A 497 -13.84 -3.95 -23.83
C GLU A 497 -12.74 -4.28 -22.83
N THR A 498 -11.79 -3.37 -22.67
CA THR A 498 -10.71 -3.44 -21.69
C THR A 498 -11.27 -3.53 -20.27
N ALA A 499 -12.19 -2.65 -19.88
CA ALA A 499 -12.81 -2.65 -18.56
C ALA A 499 -13.54 -3.97 -18.27
N ARG A 500 -14.27 -4.52 -19.26
CA ARG A 500 -14.95 -5.81 -19.13
C ARG A 500 -13.97 -6.97 -18.97
N TYR A 501 -12.87 -6.98 -19.75
CA TYR A 501 -11.82 -7.98 -19.60
C TYR A 501 -11.20 -7.92 -18.20
N LEU A 502 -10.82 -6.73 -17.72
CA LEU A 502 -10.22 -6.55 -16.39
C LEU A 502 -11.19 -6.93 -15.26
N TYR A 503 -12.47 -6.60 -15.39
CA TYR A 503 -13.50 -7.05 -14.46
C TYR A 503 -13.55 -8.59 -14.39
N ARG A 504 -13.52 -9.26 -15.54
CA ARG A 504 -13.52 -10.73 -15.62
C ARG A 504 -12.24 -11.35 -15.04
N VAL A 505 -11.08 -10.70 -15.20
CA VAL A 505 -9.83 -11.11 -14.52
C VAL A 505 -10.01 -11.05 -13.01
N ALA A 506 -10.56 -9.95 -12.48
CA ALA A 506 -10.83 -9.83 -11.05
C ALA A 506 -11.81 -10.90 -10.54
N GLU A 507 -12.87 -11.18 -11.28
CA GLU A 507 -13.82 -12.26 -10.97
C GLU A 507 -13.13 -13.64 -10.92
N ARG A 508 -12.29 -13.96 -11.90
CA ARG A 508 -11.55 -15.23 -11.92
C ARG A 508 -10.63 -15.38 -10.71
N VAL A 509 -9.91 -14.32 -10.35
CA VAL A 509 -9.00 -14.35 -9.19
C VAL A 509 -9.78 -14.47 -7.88
N MET A 510 -10.84 -13.67 -7.70
CA MET A 510 -11.53 -13.55 -6.41
C MET A 510 -12.61 -14.59 -6.17
N ILE A 511 -13.36 -14.97 -7.21
CA ILE A 511 -14.48 -15.92 -7.12
C ILE A 511 -14.02 -17.32 -7.52
N GLU A 512 -13.33 -17.45 -8.65
CA GLU A 512 -12.95 -18.76 -9.19
C GLU A 512 -11.65 -19.30 -8.55
N GLY A 513 -10.93 -18.46 -7.79
CA GLY A 513 -9.66 -18.82 -7.16
C GLY A 513 -8.56 -19.10 -8.18
N HIS A 514 -8.63 -18.47 -9.35
CA HIS A 514 -7.65 -18.66 -10.40
C HIS A 514 -6.26 -18.17 -9.98
N VAL A 515 -5.25 -19.02 -10.17
CA VAL A 515 -3.85 -18.72 -9.92
C VAL A 515 -3.08 -18.93 -11.24
N PRO A 516 -2.39 -17.89 -11.76
CA PRO A 516 -1.59 -17.99 -12.98
C PRO A 516 -0.45 -19.01 -12.82
N SER A 517 -0.04 -19.62 -13.93
CA SER A 517 0.91 -20.76 -13.93
C SER A 517 2.35 -20.39 -13.54
N SER A 518 2.71 -19.13 -13.75
CA SER A 518 3.98 -18.49 -13.42
C SER A 518 4.08 -18.17 -11.93
N PHE A 519 2.97 -18.15 -11.19
CA PHE A 519 2.99 -17.87 -9.77
C PHE A 519 3.80 -18.92 -9.01
N ILE A 520 4.78 -18.47 -8.23
CA ILE A 520 5.70 -19.32 -7.49
C ILE A 520 5.18 -19.45 -6.05
N ASN A 521 4.74 -20.65 -5.69
CA ASN A 521 4.21 -20.90 -4.35
C ASN A 521 5.32 -21.18 -3.33
N TYR A 522 5.94 -20.12 -2.82
CA TYR A 522 6.89 -20.15 -1.71
C TYR A 522 6.25 -20.61 -0.39
N GLN A 523 6.96 -21.43 0.39
CA GLN A 523 6.42 -22.12 1.58
C GLN A 523 7.22 -21.89 2.86
N ASN A 524 8.48 -21.46 2.78
CA ASN A 524 9.44 -21.44 3.89
C ASN A 524 9.85 -20.01 4.29
N GLY A 525 8.97 -19.03 4.11
CA GLY A 525 9.24 -17.63 4.48
C GLY A 525 10.32 -16.99 3.60
N GLU A 526 10.46 -17.45 2.36
CA GLU A 526 11.45 -16.99 1.41
C GLU A 526 11.42 -15.46 1.24
N ALA A 527 12.59 -14.91 0.95
CA ALA A 527 12.78 -13.49 0.72
C ALA A 527 13.81 -13.29 -0.39
N ALA A 528 13.67 -12.20 -1.14
CA ALA A 528 14.72 -11.73 -2.02
C ALA A 528 15.99 -11.47 -1.20
N ALA A 529 17.15 -11.69 -1.81
CA ALA A 529 18.43 -11.38 -1.18
C ALA A 529 18.44 -9.92 -0.73
N ASP A 530 18.87 -9.68 0.52
CA ASP A 530 19.14 -8.33 0.95
C ASP A 530 20.30 -7.80 0.11
N ILE A 531 20.12 -6.61 -0.48
CA ILE A 531 21.25 -5.87 -1.03
C ILE A 531 22.06 -5.43 0.18
N VAL A 532 23.12 -6.18 0.50
CA VAL A 532 24.15 -5.69 1.41
C VAL A 532 24.88 -4.59 0.65
N VAL A 533 24.37 -3.36 0.72
CA VAL A 533 25.13 -2.18 0.32
C VAL A 533 26.29 -2.11 1.31
N ARG A 534 27.46 -2.58 0.89
CA ARG A 534 28.68 -2.54 1.70
C ARG A 534 29.24 -1.14 1.77
#